data_AF-A0A3N9TNL3-F1
#
_entry.id   AF-A0A3N9TNL3-F1
#
_cell.length_a   1.000
_cell.length_b   1.000
_cell.length_c   1.000
_cell.angle_alpha   90.00
_cell.angle_beta   90.00
_cell.angle_gamma   90.00
#
_symmetry.space_group_name_H-M   'P 1'
#
loop_
_entity.id
_entity.type
_entity.pdbx_description
1 polymer ?
#
loop_
_entity_poly.entity_id
_entity_poly.type
_entity_poly.pdbx_seq_one_letter_code
_entity_poly.pdbx_strand_id
1 'polypeptide(L)'
;MSASDFLPFKELKISSGVYKLRLSRFRQEALERDFGINAKAFFRNAVSNGEVNETEMGAVIWSMLNTNGQVISVEQTGDILDLAIRELGQDEVQKLFLSALSAAFMTEEQHQKYEELVNIIEKAAEEDGDIKKSLVSNEITEQQLLTLVSRILPSGT
;
A
#
# COMPACT_ATOMS: atom_id res chain seq x y z
N MET A 1 21.52 -13.09 -10.24
CA MET A 1 21.10 -12.98 -8.83
C MET A 1 19.58 -13.13 -8.82
N SER A 2 19.03 -14.12 -8.12
CA SER A 2 17.59 -14.36 -8.08
C SER A 2 16.92 -13.26 -7.26
N ALA A 3 15.79 -12.75 -7.73
CA ALA A 3 14.94 -11.79 -7.02
C ALA A 3 14.19 -12.45 -5.83
N SER A 4 14.88 -13.08 -4.87
CA SER A 4 14.21 -14.01 -3.93
C SER A 4 13.96 -13.54 -2.49
N ASP A 5 14.55 -12.46 -1.96
CA ASP A 5 14.34 -12.12 -0.52
C ASP A 5 13.79 -10.71 -0.24
N PHE A 6 13.70 -9.85 -1.26
CA PHE A 6 13.19 -8.50 -1.08
C PHE A 6 11.66 -8.50 -0.93
N LEU A 7 11.19 -8.32 0.30
CA LEU A 7 9.77 -8.24 0.64
C LEU A 7 9.53 -7.01 1.53
N PRO A 8 9.33 -5.83 0.92
CA PRO A 8 9.13 -4.59 1.67
C PRO A 8 7.84 -4.65 2.48
N PHE A 9 7.81 -3.90 3.57
CA PHE A 9 6.64 -3.80 4.43
C PHE A 9 6.43 -2.36 4.90
N LYS A 10 5.18 -2.04 5.23
CA LYS A 10 4.83 -0.85 6.02
C LYS A 10 4.34 -1.26 7.40
N GLU A 11 4.61 -0.44 8.40
CA GLU A 11 4.15 -0.68 9.76
C GLU A 11 2.84 0.06 10.02
N LEU A 12 1.80 -0.69 10.36
CA LEU A 12 0.58 -0.15 10.97
C LEU A 12 0.77 -0.20 12.49
N LYS A 13 0.89 0.97 13.12
CA LYS A 13 1.06 1.12 14.57
C LYS A 13 -0.23 1.66 15.16
N ILE A 14 -0.89 0.83 15.95
CA ILE A 14 -2.14 1.15 16.65
C ILE A 14 -2.04 0.66 18.09
N SER A 15 -2.98 1.05 18.95
CA SER A 15 -2.95 0.70 20.38
C SER A 15 -2.93 -0.81 20.65
N SER A 16 -3.50 -1.63 19.76
CA SER A 16 -3.49 -3.10 19.87
C SER A 16 -2.17 -3.75 19.47
N GLY A 17 -1.25 -3.02 18.84
CA GLY A 17 0.08 -3.52 18.47
C GLY A 17 0.64 -2.94 17.17
N VAL A 18 1.74 -3.57 16.73
CA VAL A 18 2.41 -3.22 15.47
C VAL A 18 2.20 -4.35 14.47
N TYR A 19 1.56 -4.03 13.36
CA TYR A 19 1.27 -4.96 12.27
C TYR A 19 2.12 -4.60 11.06
N LYS A 20 2.73 -5.60 10.42
CA LYS A 20 3.54 -5.39 9.22
C LYS A 20 2.72 -5.74 7.98
N LEU A 21 2.43 -4.74 7.17
CA LEU A 21 1.70 -4.83 5.92
C LEU A 21 2.68 -5.15 4.80
N ARG A 22 2.60 -6.35 4.23
CA ARG A 22 3.41 -6.78 3.08
C ARG A 22 2.69 -7.85 2.30
N LEU A 23 2.81 -7.85 0.98
CA LEU A 23 2.15 -8.84 0.13
C LEU A 23 3.16 -9.68 -0.64
N SER A 24 3.46 -10.88 -0.14
CA SER A 24 4.39 -11.78 -0.83
C SER A 24 3.77 -12.34 -2.12
N ARG A 25 4.62 -12.77 -3.06
CA ARG A 25 4.17 -13.46 -4.27
C ARG A 25 3.25 -14.65 -3.96
N PHE A 26 3.59 -15.44 -2.95
CA PHE A 26 2.75 -16.56 -2.50
C PHE A 26 1.35 -16.11 -2.07
N ARG A 27 1.23 -14.97 -1.36
CA ARG A 27 -0.07 -14.41 -0.97
C ARG A 27 -0.82 -13.78 -2.14
N GLN A 28 -0.12 -13.23 -3.13
CA GLN A 28 -0.74 -12.78 -4.39
C GLN A 28 -1.37 -13.95 -5.15
N GLU A 29 -0.65 -15.08 -5.26
CA GLU A 29 -1.17 -16.30 -5.88
C GLU A 29 -2.34 -16.89 -5.09
N ALA A 30 -2.32 -16.81 -3.76
CA ALA A 30 -3.44 -17.22 -2.91
C ALA A 30 -4.67 -16.31 -3.08
N LEU A 31 -4.48 -15.00 -3.20
CA LEU A 31 -5.57 -14.04 -3.47
C LEU A 31 -6.30 -14.35 -4.77
N GLU A 32 -5.54 -14.60 -5.84
CA GLU A 32 -6.10 -14.95 -7.15
C GLU A 32 -6.88 -16.27 -7.07
N ARG A 33 -6.29 -17.29 -6.42
CA ARG A 33 -6.90 -18.61 -6.32
C ARG A 33 -8.15 -18.64 -5.43
N ASP A 34 -8.09 -18.03 -4.26
CA ASP A 34 -9.09 -18.20 -3.20
C ASP A 34 -10.22 -17.15 -3.33
N PHE A 35 -9.94 -15.99 -3.93
CA PHE A 35 -10.89 -14.88 -4.05
C PHE A 35 -11.09 -14.39 -5.49
N GLY A 36 -10.34 -14.89 -6.47
CA GLY A 36 -10.39 -14.38 -7.84
C GLY A 36 -9.80 -12.97 -7.99
N ILE A 37 -8.98 -12.53 -7.02
CA ILE A 37 -8.46 -11.17 -6.97
C ILE A 37 -7.03 -11.12 -7.49
N ASN A 38 -6.87 -10.48 -8.64
CA ASN A 38 -5.55 -10.11 -9.14
C ASN A 38 -5.02 -8.85 -8.44
N ALA A 39 -4.11 -9.02 -7.50
CA ALA A 39 -3.59 -7.91 -6.69
C ALA A 39 -3.01 -6.75 -7.54
N LYS A 40 -2.39 -7.05 -8.69
CA LYS A 40 -1.81 -6.02 -9.57
C LYS A 40 -2.91 -5.28 -10.34
N ALA A 41 -3.94 -5.98 -10.83
CA ALA A 41 -5.08 -5.34 -11.49
C ALA A 41 -5.90 -4.50 -10.50
N PHE A 42 -6.14 -5.04 -9.29
CA PHE A 42 -6.76 -4.31 -8.18
C PHE A 42 -6.01 -3.01 -7.87
N PHE A 43 -4.68 -3.08 -7.71
CA PHE A 43 -3.85 -1.89 -7.48
C PHE A 43 -4.00 -0.86 -8.59
N ARG A 44 -3.96 -1.27 -9.86
CA ARG A 44 -4.12 -0.36 -11.00
C ARG A 44 -5.48 0.34 -11.00
N ASN A 45 -6.55 -0.39 -10.70
CA ASN A 45 -7.90 0.17 -10.62
C ASN A 45 -8.02 1.17 -9.46
N ALA A 46 -7.56 0.79 -8.27
CA ALA A 46 -7.57 1.64 -7.07
C ALA A 46 -6.85 2.97 -7.30
N VAL A 47 -5.71 2.94 -7.99
CA VAL A 47 -4.90 4.12 -8.29
C VAL A 47 -5.47 4.94 -9.45
N SER A 48 -5.96 4.30 -10.51
CA SER A 48 -6.32 4.99 -11.76
C SER A 48 -7.73 5.56 -11.74
N ASN A 49 -8.68 4.84 -11.13
CA ASN A 49 -10.10 5.18 -11.19
C ASN A 49 -10.64 5.67 -9.85
N GLY A 50 -9.87 5.53 -8.76
CA GLY A 50 -10.32 5.85 -7.40
C GLY A 50 -11.41 4.92 -6.86
N GLU A 51 -11.97 4.04 -7.69
CA GLU A 51 -12.92 3.02 -7.29
C GLU A 51 -12.19 1.84 -6.67
N VAL A 52 -12.58 1.53 -5.44
CA VAL A 52 -12.09 0.40 -4.68
C VAL A 52 -13.30 -0.39 -4.21
N ASN A 53 -13.39 -1.66 -4.61
CA ASN A 53 -14.36 -2.56 -4.01
C ASN A 53 -13.92 -2.88 -2.57
N GLU A 54 -14.75 -2.52 -1.59
CA GLU A 54 -14.45 -2.69 -0.16
C GLU A 54 -14.18 -4.16 0.20
N THR A 55 -14.89 -5.11 -0.43
CA THR A 55 -14.68 -6.54 -0.20
C THR A 55 -13.33 -7.00 -0.74
N GLU A 56 -12.96 -6.55 -1.94
CA GLU A 56 -11.65 -6.87 -2.53
C GLU A 56 -10.51 -6.25 -1.72
N MET A 57 -10.68 -4.99 -1.30
CA MET A 57 -9.74 -4.29 -0.43
C MET A 57 -9.54 -5.02 0.90
N GLY A 58 -10.64 -5.46 1.53
CA GLY A 58 -10.59 -6.26 2.76
C GLY A 58 -9.81 -7.56 2.58
N ALA A 59 -10.03 -8.29 1.48
CA ALA A 59 -9.30 -9.52 1.18
C ALA A 59 -7.79 -9.28 0.94
N VAL A 60 -7.46 -8.18 0.24
CA VAL A 60 -6.07 -7.77 0.00
C VAL A 60 -5.36 -7.41 1.32
N ILE A 61 -6.01 -6.63 2.19
CA ILE A 61 -5.45 -6.25 3.50
C ILE A 61 -5.30 -7.47 4.40
N TRP A 62 -6.31 -8.34 4.46
CA TRP A 62 -6.24 -9.61 5.18
C TRP A 62 -5.04 -10.44 4.73
N SER A 63 -4.81 -10.52 3.42
CA SER A 63 -3.68 -11.24 2.84
C SER A 63 -2.33 -10.62 3.21
N MET A 64 -2.25 -9.28 3.29
CA MET A 64 -1.03 -8.58 3.72
C MET A 64 -0.67 -8.88 5.17
N LEU A 65 -1.65 -8.80 6.06
CA LEU A 65 -1.50 -9.05 7.49
C LEU A 65 -1.03 -10.50 7.76
N ASN A 66 -1.46 -11.45 6.93
CA ASN A 66 -1.15 -12.87 7.08
C ASN A 66 0.17 -13.31 6.38
N THR A 67 1.01 -12.39 5.91
CA THR A 67 2.28 -12.73 5.23
C THR A 67 3.43 -13.10 6.19
N ASN A 68 3.32 -12.79 7.49
CA ASN A 68 4.38 -13.03 8.48
C ASN A 68 4.27 -14.37 9.24
N GLY A 69 3.41 -15.28 8.80
CA GLY A 69 3.11 -16.50 9.56
C GLY A 69 2.23 -16.26 10.79
N GLN A 70 1.84 -15.00 11.06
CA GLN A 70 0.70 -14.70 11.90
C GLN A 70 -0.57 -15.18 11.19
N VAL A 71 -1.46 -15.82 11.96
CA VAL A 71 -2.78 -16.24 11.50
C VAL A 71 -3.78 -15.25 12.09
N ILE A 72 -4.22 -14.32 11.26
CA ILE A 72 -5.23 -13.31 11.59
C ILE A 72 -6.48 -13.69 10.82
N SER A 73 -7.59 -13.86 11.53
CA SER A 73 -8.90 -14.14 10.91
C SER A 73 -9.44 -12.92 10.15
N VAL A 74 -10.50 -13.13 9.37
CA VAL A 74 -11.19 -12.03 8.67
C VAL A 74 -11.82 -11.08 9.69
N GLU A 75 -12.44 -11.60 10.75
CA GLU A 75 -13.05 -10.81 11.83
C GLU A 75 -12.00 -9.95 12.55
N GLN A 76 -10.87 -10.56 12.94
CA GLN A 76 -9.76 -9.80 13.53
C GLN A 76 -9.18 -8.75 12.58
N THR A 77 -9.23 -8.99 11.26
CA THR A 77 -8.81 -7.98 10.27
C THR A 77 -9.76 -6.79 10.27
N GLY A 78 -11.07 -7.04 10.36
CA GLY A 78 -12.08 -5.99 10.54
C GLY A 78 -11.82 -5.18 11.81
N ASP A 79 -11.61 -5.85 12.95
CA ASP A 79 -11.32 -5.18 14.23
C ASP A 79 -10.06 -4.30 14.17
N ILE A 80 -8.98 -4.80 13.52
CA ILE A 80 -7.74 -4.05 13.31
C ILE A 80 -7.99 -2.82 12.43
N LEU A 81 -8.80 -2.96 11.38
CA LEU A 81 -9.13 -1.88 10.45
C LEU A 81 -9.97 -0.80 11.09
N ASP A 82 -11.04 -1.18 11.80
CA ASP A 82 -11.90 -0.24 12.50
C ASP A 82 -11.10 0.54 13.55
N LEU A 83 -10.22 -0.15 14.28
CA LEU A 83 -9.33 0.48 15.25
C LEU A 83 -8.34 1.44 14.58
N ALA A 84 -7.71 1.02 13.48
CA ALA A 84 -6.78 1.84 12.73
C ALA A 84 -7.44 3.10 12.17
N ILE A 85 -8.63 2.98 11.57
CA ILE A 85 -9.39 4.12 11.04
C ILE A 85 -9.77 5.08 12.17
N ARG A 86 -10.17 4.55 13.33
CA ARG A 86 -10.50 5.37 14.49
C ARG A 86 -9.30 6.14 15.06
N GLU A 87 -8.12 5.53 15.06
CA GLU A 87 -6.91 6.11 15.67
C GLU A 87 -6.13 7.02 14.73
N LEU A 88 -6.03 6.64 13.45
CA LEU A 88 -5.17 7.30 12.46
C LEU A 88 -5.97 8.09 11.41
N GLY A 89 -7.26 7.81 11.27
CA GLY A 89 -8.10 8.35 10.19
C GLY A 89 -8.07 7.48 8.93
N GLN A 90 -9.15 7.55 8.15
CA GLN A 90 -9.32 6.75 6.94
C GLN A 90 -8.25 7.02 5.88
N ASP A 91 -7.90 8.28 5.65
CA ASP A 91 -6.94 8.67 4.61
C ASP A 91 -5.54 8.10 4.89
N GLU A 92 -5.08 8.19 6.13
CA GLU A 92 -3.76 7.67 6.54
C GLU A 92 -3.70 6.14 6.43
N VAL A 93 -4.78 5.47 6.82
CA VAL A 93 -4.91 4.01 6.71
C VAL A 93 -4.89 3.58 5.23
N GLN A 94 -5.64 4.28 4.37
CA GLN A 94 -5.66 3.99 2.94
C GLN A 94 -4.28 4.23 2.30
N LYS A 95 -3.60 5.31 2.68
CA LYS A 95 -2.22 5.61 2.24
C LYS A 95 -1.25 4.50 2.62
N LEU A 96 -1.29 4.03 3.87
CA LEU A 96 -0.44 2.93 4.33
C LEU A 96 -0.66 1.65 3.52
N PHE A 97 -1.91 1.28 3.25
CA PHE A 97 -2.22 0.08 2.46
C PHE A 97 -1.81 0.20 1.00
N LEU A 98 -2.09 1.33 0.35
CA LEU A 98 -1.69 1.56 -1.03
C LEU A 98 -0.16 1.60 -1.18
N SER A 99 0.54 2.19 -0.20
CA SER A 99 2.01 2.20 -0.18
C SER A 99 2.58 0.78 -0.01
N ALA A 100 2.04 -0.02 0.93
CA ALA A 100 2.43 -1.42 1.11
C ALA A 100 2.15 -2.27 -0.14
N LEU A 101 1.01 -2.04 -0.79
CA LEU A 101 0.62 -2.73 -2.02
C LEU A 101 1.53 -2.35 -3.20
N SER A 102 1.85 -1.06 -3.33
CA SER A 102 2.75 -0.57 -4.36
C SER A 102 4.15 -1.18 -4.21
N ALA A 103 4.66 -1.20 -2.98
CA ALA A 103 5.96 -1.78 -2.64
C ALA A 103 6.04 -3.28 -3.00
N ALA A 104 4.93 -4.02 -2.91
CA ALA A 104 4.87 -5.44 -3.24
C ALA A 104 5.14 -5.76 -4.73
N PHE A 105 5.11 -4.75 -5.61
CA PHE A 105 5.37 -4.91 -7.05
C PHE A 105 6.70 -4.30 -7.50
N MET A 106 7.49 -3.77 -6.56
CA MET A 106 8.77 -3.12 -6.85
C MET A 106 9.94 -4.10 -6.71
N THR A 107 10.98 -3.89 -7.51
CA THR A 107 12.32 -4.39 -7.19
C THR A 107 12.91 -3.63 -5.99
N GLU A 108 13.97 -4.16 -5.39
CA GLU A 108 14.68 -3.48 -4.31
C GLU A 108 15.17 -2.08 -4.71
N GLU A 109 15.76 -1.95 -5.89
CA GLU A 109 16.21 -0.67 -6.44
C GLU A 109 15.06 0.32 -6.65
N GLN A 110 13.93 -0.15 -7.18
CA GLN A 110 12.72 0.67 -7.36
C GLN A 110 12.17 1.14 -6.02
N HIS A 111 12.14 0.27 -5.01
CA HIS A 111 11.65 0.62 -3.69
C HIS A 111 12.59 1.61 -2.98
N GLN A 112 13.91 1.43 -3.07
CA GLN A 112 14.87 2.40 -2.52
C GLN A 112 14.67 3.78 -3.13
N LYS A 113 14.48 3.87 -4.45
CA LYS A 113 14.21 5.13 -5.14
C LYS A 113 12.86 5.74 -4.72
N TYR A 114 11.84 4.90 -4.54
CA TYR A 114 10.53 5.34 -4.03
C TYR A 114 10.64 5.97 -2.65
N GLU A 115 11.30 5.31 -1.69
CA GLU A 115 11.49 5.85 -0.33
C GLU A 115 12.31 7.14 -0.34
N GLU A 116 13.33 7.25 -1.20
CA GLU A 116 14.10 8.49 -1.37
C GLU A 116 13.19 9.65 -1.80
N LEU A 117 12.32 9.42 -2.81
CA LEU A 117 11.41 10.44 -3.32
C LEU A 117 10.35 10.84 -2.28
N VAL A 118 9.79 9.87 -1.55
CA VAL A 118 8.84 10.14 -0.47
C VAL A 118 9.48 11.04 0.59
N ASN A 119 10.70 10.71 1.04
CA ASN A 119 11.43 11.51 2.03
C ASN A 119 11.72 12.95 1.55
N ILE A 120 12.06 13.13 0.26
CA ILE A 120 12.29 14.47 -0.31
C ILE A 120 11.00 15.29 -0.28
N ILE A 121 9.87 14.68 -0.65
CA ILE A 121 8.56 15.34 -0.67
C ILE A 121 8.11 15.71 0.74
N GLU A 122 8.26 14.80 1.70
CA GLU A 122 7.88 15.05 3.10
C GLU A 122 8.71 16.19 3.70
N LYS A 123 10.03 16.20 3.48
CA LYS A 123 10.90 17.31 3.92
C LYS A 123 10.54 18.64 3.27
N ALA A 124 10.26 18.64 1.97
CA ALA A 124 9.83 19.85 1.27
C ALA A 124 8.49 20.38 1.79
N ALA A 125 7.57 19.50 2.20
CA ALA A 125 6.30 19.87 2.81
C ALA A 125 6.41 20.38 4.26
N GLU A 126 7.51 20.07 4.95
CA GLU A 126 7.83 20.57 6.30
C GLU A 126 8.58 21.92 6.26
N GLU A 127 9.46 22.13 5.28
CA GLU A 127 10.30 23.34 5.17
C GLU A 127 9.56 24.54 4.55
N ASP A 128 8.51 24.33 3.76
CA ASP A 128 7.79 25.41 3.07
C ASP A 128 6.25 25.27 3.22
N GLY A 129 5.67 26.07 4.12
CA GLY A 129 4.23 26.01 4.46
C GLY A 129 3.28 26.30 3.29
N ASP A 130 3.74 27.01 2.26
CA ASP A 130 2.99 27.26 1.03
C ASP A 130 3.07 26.11 0.02
N ILE A 131 4.13 25.28 0.06
CA ILE A 131 4.17 24.01 -0.68
C ILE A 131 3.18 23.02 -0.08
N LYS A 132 3.00 23.01 1.25
CA LYS A 132 1.94 22.23 1.90
C LYS A 132 0.55 22.63 1.39
N LYS A 133 0.33 23.93 1.19
CA LYS A 133 -0.93 24.44 0.62
C LYS A 133 -1.04 24.12 -0.87
N SER A 134 0.05 24.20 -1.64
CA SER A 134 0.13 23.90 -3.08
C SER A 134 0.12 22.40 -3.42
N LEU A 135 0.62 21.50 -2.59
CA LEU A 135 0.47 20.04 -2.75
C LEU A 135 -0.93 19.58 -2.33
N VAL A 136 -1.55 20.30 -1.40
CA VAL A 136 -2.95 20.11 -1.01
C VAL A 136 -3.91 20.82 -2.00
N SER A 137 -3.46 21.83 -2.77
CA SER A 137 -4.29 22.63 -3.69
C SER A 137 -4.00 22.46 -5.19
N ASN A 138 -2.82 22.00 -5.59
CA ASN A 138 -2.49 21.55 -6.93
C ASN A 138 -2.45 20.02 -6.90
N GLU A 139 -3.27 19.43 -7.74
CA GLU A 139 -3.56 18.01 -7.87
C GLU A 139 -2.37 17.16 -8.32
N ILE A 140 -1.12 17.36 -7.85
CA ILE A 140 -0.22 16.21 -7.71
C ILE A 140 -0.64 15.47 -6.46
N THR A 141 -1.86 14.94 -6.51
CA THR A 141 -2.35 13.99 -5.52
C THR A 141 -1.38 12.83 -5.48
N GLU A 142 -1.26 12.19 -4.33
CA GLU A 142 -0.54 10.93 -4.16
C GLU A 142 -0.97 9.88 -5.22
N GLN A 143 -2.17 10.03 -5.76
CA GLN A 143 -2.72 9.41 -6.96
C GLN A 143 -1.90 9.63 -8.24
N GLN A 144 -1.38 10.83 -8.50
CA GLN A 144 -0.43 11.10 -9.59
C GLN A 144 0.93 10.44 -9.37
N LEU A 145 1.42 10.36 -8.13
CA LEU A 145 2.63 9.61 -7.78
C LEU A 145 2.44 8.10 -7.97
N LEU A 146 1.33 7.55 -7.46
CA LEU A 146 0.93 6.16 -7.68
C LEU A 146 0.67 5.87 -9.16
N THR A 147 0.13 6.84 -9.92
CA THR A 147 -0.04 6.75 -11.38
C THR A 147 1.31 6.75 -12.09
N LEU A 148 2.26 7.60 -11.68
CA LEU A 148 3.64 7.57 -12.18
C LEU A 148 4.32 6.24 -11.87
N VAL A 149 4.17 5.72 -10.65
CA VAL A 149 4.69 4.41 -10.24
C VAL A 149 4.04 3.29 -11.06
N SER A 150 2.73 3.36 -11.34
CA SER A 150 2.03 2.40 -12.19
C SER A 150 2.54 2.40 -13.64
N ARG A 151 3.11 3.51 -14.11
CA ARG A 151 3.78 3.65 -15.42
C ARG A 151 5.24 3.17 -15.40
N ILE A 152 5.86 3.09 -14.22
CA ILE A 152 7.23 2.59 -14.01
C ILE A 152 7.25 1.07 -13.76
N LEU A 153 6.14 0.50 -13.28
CA LEU A 153 5.97 -0.96 -13.26
C LEU A 153 6.09 -1.49 -14.70
N PRO A 154 6.96 -2.48 -14.97
CA PRO A 154 7.08 -3.03 -16.31
C PRO A 154 5.70 -3.50 -16.77
N SER A 155 5.27 -2.96 -17.91
CA SER A 155 4.17 -3.44 -18.72
C SER A 155 4.54 -4.84 -19.21
N GLY A 156 4.35 -5.81 -18.32
CA GLY A 156 4.45 -7.23 -18.63
C GLY A 156 3.18 -7.66 -19.34
N THR A 157 3.38 -8.02 -20.60
CA THR A 157 2.57 -8.86 -21.50
C THR A 157 1.75 -9.94 -20.82
#